data_AF-A0A938UPM5-F1
#
_entry.id   AF-A0A938UPM5-F1
#
_cell.length_a   1.000
_cell.length_b   1.000
_cell.length_c   1.000
_cell.angle_alpha   90.00
_cell.angle_beta   90.00
_cell.angle_gamma   90.00
#
_symmetry.space_group_name_H-M   'P 1'
#
loop_
_entity.id
_entity.type
_entity.pdbx_description
1 polymer ?
#
loop_
_entity_poly.entity_id
_entity_poly.type
_entity_poly.pdbx_seq_one_letter_code
_entity_poly.pdbx_strand_id
1 'polypeptide(L)'
;MGEARPRVRGALVAPARSADPARDGSRGHLRPGRELEARSAGDPKLRREGGSVRSKSSARSGLVAVLLLCAAGLGCISSAGHPGLPSLQAEYRIAPPDVLVITVRPDPQIERELTVRPDGRISLDLIGDVEARGKTVEEIRSEISVRLKEFIVQPDVTVLLRASNSRTFFIFGEVNRPGAYPIVGDVTAVHALGSAAGPTRMAALDGARLVRPSPEGELTYPIYFAAITEAGYGQTNYLLQPGDVVYVPPNLSARIGYALQLIFFPLQQVLGLGGTVINTAVTGGI
;
A
#
# COMPACT_ATOMS: atom_id res chain seq x y z
N MET A 1 -7.11 -73.71 38.83
CA MET A 1 -7.70 -73.60 37.47
C MET A 1 -7.40 -72.19 37.00
N GLY A 2 -6.36 -71.88 36.22
CA GLY A 2 -6.00 -72.42 34.89
C GLY A 2 -6.84 -71.68 33.85
N GLU A 3 -6.38 -70.94 32.84
CA GLU A 3 -5.12 -70.85 32.07
C GLU A 3 -5.08 -69.46 31.39
N ALA A 4 -3.94 -68.76 31.36
CA ALA A 4 -3.00 -68.67 30.23
C ALA A 4 -3.47 -67.86 28.99
N ARG A 5 -2.70 -66.80 28.69
CA ARG A 5 -2.76 -65.97 27.46
C ARG A 5 -2.34 -66.78 26.22
N PRO A 6 -2.56 -66.20 25.02
CA PRO A 6 -1.40 -66.04 24.15
C PRO A 6 -1.24 -64.65 23.53
N ARG A 7 0.03 -64.27 23.36
CA ARG A 7 0.56 -63.19 22.51
C ARG A 7 0.60 -63.65 21.05
N VAL A 8 0.30 -62.75 20.11
CA VAL A 8 0.73 -62.82 18.69
C VAL A 8 1.10 -61.37 18.29
N ARG A 9 2.39 -61.00 18.20
CA ARG A 9 3.22 -60.86 16.97
C ARG A 9 2.43 -60.16 15.84
N GLY A 10 2.80 -58.99 15.30
CA GLY A 10 4.12 -58.52 14.91
C GLY A 10 4.20 -58.50 13.37
N ALA A 11 3.93 -57.34 12.75
CA ALA A 11 4.26 -56.98 11.36
C ALA A 11 4.21 -55.44 11.30
N LEU A 12 5.29 -54.69 11.46
CA LEU A 12 6.48 -54.54 10.60
C LEU A 12 6.12 -54.29 9.13
N VAL A 13 5.67 -53.08 8.83
CA VAL A 13 5.73 -52.51 7.47
C VAL A 13 6.96 -51.61 7.42
N ALA A 14 8.01 -52.11 6.77
CA ALA A 14 9.25 -51.40 6.47
C ALA A 14 9.14 -50.66 5.12
N PRO A 15 10.02 -49.70 4.83
CA PRO A 15 9.85 -48.70 3.77
C PRO A 15 10.47 -49.13 2.43
N ALA A 16 9.86 -48.73 1.32
CA ALA A 16 10.48 -48.83 -0.01
C ALA A 16 11.34 -47.58 -0.30
N ARG A 17 12.63 -47.68 0.04
CA ARG A 17 13.76 -47.14 -0.77
C ARG A 17 13.88 -48.07 -2.00
N SER A 18 14.38 -47.74 -3.17
CA SER A 18 15.34 -46.74 -3.67
C SER A 18 15.51 -46.98 -5.18
N ALA A 19 15.86 -45.92 -5.92
CA ALA A 19 16.70 -45.92 -7.15
C ALA A 19 16.11 -46.67 -8.38
N ASP A 20 16.42 -46.36 -9.64
CA ASP A 20 17.60 -45.73 -10.23
C ASP A 20 17.24 -45.33 -11.72
N PRO A 21 18.16 -45.09 -12.67
CA PRO A 21 18.36 -43.78 -13.30
C PRO A 21 18.27 -43.81 -14.86
N ALA A 22 18.84 -42.78 -15.50
CA ALA A 22 19.26 -42.66 -16.91
C ALA A 22 18.22 -41.99 -17.86
N ARG A 23 18.48 -40.81 -18.44
CA ARG A 23 19.52 -40.37 -19.39
C ARG A 23 19.11 -40.69 -20.84
N ASP A 24 18.56 -39.68 -21.53
CA ASP A 24 18.64 -39.48 -22.99
C ASP A 24 18.20 -38.03 -23.30
N GLY A 25 18.86 -37.14 -24.04
CA GLY A 25 20.04 -37.29 -24.87
C GLY A 25 19.83 -36.94 -26.35
N SER A 26 19.23 -35.81 -26.73
CA SER A 26 19.38 -35.28 -28.12
C SER A 26 18.86 -33.84 -28.23
N ARG A 27 19.74 -32.84 -28.41
CA ARG A 27 20.41 -32.38 -29.65
C ARG A 27 19.53 -31.48 -30.54
N GLY A 28 19.88 -30.19 -30.50
CA GLY A 28 20.17 -29.41 -31.71
C GLY A 28 19.03 -28.58 -32.31
N HIS A 29 19.09 -27.25 -32.15
CA HIS A 29 19.33 -26.40 -33.31
C HIS A 29 19.75 -24.99 -32.92
N LEU A 30 21.01 -24.66 -33.22
CA LEU A 30 21.50 -23.30 -33.38
C LEU A 30 20.86 -22.67 -34.63
N ARG A 31 20.47 -21.40 -34.52
CA ARG A 31 20.44 -20.45 -35.64
C ARG A 31 21.05 -19.12 -35.19
N PRO A 32 22.27 -18.77 -35.63
CA PRO A 32 22.71 -17.39 -35.69
C PRO A 32 22.56 -16.88 -37.13
N GLY A 33 22.39 -15.56 -37.27
CA GLY A 33 22.58 -14.86 -38.53
C GLY A 33 21.38 -14.02 -38.95
N ARG A 34 21.46 -12.70 -38.70
CA ARG A 34 21.83 -11.75 -39.76
C ARG A 34 21.96 -10.35 -39.17
N GLU A 35 23.21 -9.98 -38.92
CA GLU A 35 23.70 -8.63 -39.19
C GLU A 35 23.40 -8.31 -40.65
N LEU A 36 22.77 -7.15 -40.89
CA LEU A 36 22.74 -6.54 -42.21
C LEU A 36 23.46 -5.21 -42.12
N GLU A 37 24.47 -5.14 -42.96
CA GLU A 37 25.50 -4.12 -43.06
C GLU A 37 24.98 -2.73 -43.37
N ALA A 38 25.82 -1.79 -42.94
CA ALA A 38 25.84 -0.40 -43.35
C ALA A 38 25.94 -0.22 -44.88
N ARG A 39 25.19 0.77 -45.38
CA ARG A 39 25.48 1.56 -46.58
C ARG A 39 25.21 3.02 -46.16
N SER A 40 26.22 3.84 -45.90
CA SER A 40 27.09 4.56 -46.85
C SER A 40 26.35 5.58 -47.72
N ALA A 41 26.86 6.82 -47.60
CA ALA A 41 26.80 7.96 -48.53
C ALA A 41 25.55 8.86 -48.50
N GLY A 42 25.77 10.13 -48.13
CA GLY A 42 24.84 11.22 -48.46
C GLY A 42 25.00 12.52 -47.66
N ASP A 43 26.19 13.12 -47.63
CA ASP A 43 26.31 14.56 -47.33
C ASP A 43 25.68 15.38 -48.46
N PRO A 44 25.01 16.50 -48.13
CA PRO A 44 25.30 17.71 -48.89
C PRO A 44 25.55 18.93 -48.00
N LYS A 45 26.68 19.57 -48.29
CA LYS A 45 27.04 20.93 -47.89
C LYS A 45 25.97 21.95 -48.34
N LEU A 46 25.46 22.75 -47.41
CA LEU A 46 24.93 24.09 -47.65
C LEU A 46 25.51 25.00 -46.56
N ARG A 47 26.60 25.71 -46.89
CA ARG A 47 26.63 27.09 -47.44
C ARG A 47 26.58 28.13 -46.31
N ARG A 48 27.76 28.71 -46.11
CA ARG A 48 28.06 29.86 -45.25
C ARG A 48 27.25 31.10 -45.66
N GLU A 49 26.69 31.76 -44.66
CA GLU A 49 26.65 33.21 -44.50
C GLU A 49 27.10 33.45 -43.04
N GLY A 50 28.09 34.28 -42.70
CA GLY A 50 28.30 35.65 -43.16
C GLY A 50 27.89 36.58 -42.01
N GLY A 51 28.72 36.68 -40.97
CA GLY A 51 28.42 37.48 -39.78
C GLY A 51 29.67 37.89 -39.02
N SER A 52 30.31 38.96 -39.49
CA SER A 52 31.45 39.64 -38.88
C SER A 52 31.06 40.29 -37.54
N VAL A 53 31.76 39.97 -36.45
CA VAL A 53 32.00 40.96 -35.38
C VAL A 53 33.46 40.94 -34.98
N ARG A 54 34.07 42.07 -35.28
CA ARG A 54 35.44 42.50 -35.02
C ARG A 54 35.56 42.84 -33.53
N SER A 55 36.48 42.21 -32.80
CA SER A 55 36.98 42.80 -31.54
C SER A 55 38.48 42.54 -31.40
N LYS A 56 39.14 43.55 -30.85
CA LYS A 56 40.53 43.92 -31.10
C LYS A 56 41.50 43.13 -30.23
N SER A 57 42.64 42.87 -30.84
CA SER A 57 43.92 42.48 -30.25
C SER A 57 44.46 43.48 -29.23
N SER A 58 45.01 42.98 -28.12
CA SER A 58 46.22 43.46 -27.40
C SER A 58 46.15 42.96 -25.95
N ALA A 59 47.18 42.52 -25.25
CA ALA A 59 48.60 42.31 -25.47
C ALA A 59 49.04 41.41 -24.29
N ARG A 60 49.79 40.34 -24.58
CA ARG A 60 51.18 40.11 -24.12
C ARG A 60 51.43 39.96 -22.61
N SER A 61 52.13 38.86 -22.31
CA SER A 61 53.10 38.67 -21.23
C SER A 61 52.59 38.07 -19.92
N GLY A 62 52.98 36.81 -19.68
CA GLY A 62 52.75 36.08 -18.43
C GLY A 62 53.14 34.61 -18.55
N LEU A 63 54.39 34.37 -18.97
CA LEU A 63 55.01 33.07 -19.18
C LEU A 63 55.37 32.42 -17.83
N VAL A 64 54.90 31.18 -17.62
CA VAL A 64 55.57 30.09 -16.87
C VAL A 64 55.92 30.38 -15.40
N ALA A 65 55.03 30.01 -14.47
CA ALA A 65 55.41 29.76 -13.07
C ALA A 65 54.35 29.03 -12.20
N VAL A 66 53.50 28.12 -12.72
CA VAL A 66 52.63 27.29 -11.83
C VAL A 66 52.38 25.92 -12.46
N LEU A 67 53.43 25.11 -12.64
CA LEU A 67 53.30 23.74 -13.15
C LEU A 67 54.15 22.74 -12.33
N LEU A 68 54.45 23.07 -11.07
CA LEU A 68 55.32 22.26 -10.21
C LEU A 68 55.00 22.37 -8.71
N LEU A 69 53.72 22.42 -8.32
CA LEU A 69 53.35 22.25 -6.91
C LEU A 69 51.88 21.82 -6.76
N CYS A 70 51.59 20.54 -6.95
CA CYS A 70 50.48 19.80 -6.32
C CYS A 70 50.53 18.30 -6.69
N ALA A 71 51.72 17.70 -6.61
CA ALA A 71 51.87 16.26 -6.49
C ALA A 71 51.95 15.90 -4.99
N ALA A 72 50.90 16.23 -4.24
CA ALA A 72 50.68 15.85 -2.84
C ALA A 72 49.22 16.13 -2.48
N GLY A 73 48.32 15.31 -3.02
CA GLY A 73 46.88 15.43 -2.80
C GLY A 73 46.13 14.14 -3.15
N LEU A 74 46.77 12.98 -3.02
CA LEU A 74 46.05 11.70 -2.89
C LEU A 74 45.59 11.61 -1.42
N GLY A 75 44.36 12.02 -1.16
CA GLY A 75 43.83 11.90 0.19
C GLY A 75 42.56 12.70 0.36
N CYS A 76 41.44 12.00 0.15
CA CYS A 76 40.08 12.24 0.62
C CYS A 76 39.10 11.97 -0.53
N ILE A 77 38.97 10.68 -0.90
CA ILE A 77 37.67 10.18 -1.33
C ILE A 77 36.81 10.29 -0.08
N SER A 78 36.17 11.45 0.10
CA SER A 78 35.07 11.58 1.04
C SER A 78 34.01 10.61 0.52
N SER A 79 33.97 9.43 1.14
CA SER A 79 32.79 8.60 1.22
C SER A 79 31.64 9.54 1.56
N ALA A 80 30.91 9.98 0.56
CA ALA A 80 29.55 10.42 0.75
C ALA A 80 28.86 9.22 1.39
N GLY A 81 28.76 9.28 2.72
CA GLY A 81 27.89 8.37 3.45
C GLY A 81 26.58 8.41 2.69
N HIS A 82 26.17 7.25 2.18
CA HIS A 82 24.80 7.13 1.71
C HIS A 82 23.94 7.73 2.82
N PRO A 83 23.05 8.70 2.52
CA PRO A 83 22.05 9.07 3.51
C PRO A 83 21.42 7.74 3.91
N GLY A 84 21.68 7.34 5.16
CA GLY A 84 21.19 6.08 5.67
C GLY A 84 19.72 6.05 5.34
N LEU A 85 19.29 4.99 4.65
CA LEU A 85 17.88 4.62 4.62
C LEU A 85 17.37 4.87 6.04
N PRO A 86 16.31 5.66 6.25
CA PRO A 86 15.85 5.99 7.60
C PRO A 86 15.67 4.69 8.37
N SER A 87 16.67 4.36 9.18
CA SER A 87 16.64 3.21 10.06
C SER A 87 15.87 3.69 11.25
N LEU A 88 14.62 3.27 11.32
CA LEU A 88 13.81 3.01 12.51
C LEU A 88 12.37 3.09 12.02
N GLN A 89 11.84 1.95 11.54
CA GLN A 89 10.40 1.77 11.48
C GLN A 89 9.87 2.19 12.86
N ALA A 90 9.13 3.30 12.92
CA ALA A 90 8.55 3.76 14.16
C ALA A 90 7.68 2.62 14.69
N GLU A 91 8.17 1.95 15.74
CA GLU A 91 7.57 0.73 16.26
C GLU A 91 6.09 0.98 16.54
N TYR A 92 5.24 0.07 16.05
CA TYR A 92 3.80 0.27 16.16
C TYR A 92 3.40 0.28 17.64
N ARG A 93 2.81 1.40 18.05
CA ARG A 93 2.26 1.57 19.40
C ARG A 93 0.75 1.42 19.32
N ILE A 94 0.23 0.54 20.16
CA ILE A 94 -1.20 0.25 20.23
C ILE A 94 -1.96 1.51 20.62
N ALA A 95 -3.08 1.76 19.96
CA ALA A 95 -4.00 2.84 20.31
C ALA A 95 -5.46 2.39 20.18
N PRO A 96 -6.40 3.01 20.91
CA PRO A 96 -7.82 2.76 20.67
C PRO A 96 -8.23 3.15 19.24
N PRO A 97 -9.12 2.41 18.55
CA PRO A 97 -9.79 1.16 18.94
C PRO A 97 -9.16 -0.09 18.27
N ASP A 98 -7.85 -0.29 18.40
CA ASP A 98 -7.16 -1.48 17.87
C ASP A 98 -7.71 -2.79 18.42
N VAL A 99 -7.53 -3.87 17.67
CA VAL A 99 -7.97 -5.22 18.05
C VAL A 99 -6.77 -6.13 18.23
N LEU A 100 -6.66 -6.71 19.41
CA LEU A 100 -5.62 -7.65 19.81
C LEU A 100 -6.20 -9.05 19.96
N VAL A 101 -5.47 -10.06 19.52
CA VAL A 101 -5.75 -11.47 19.83
C VAL A 101 -4.74 -11.93 20.84
N ILE A 102 -5.23 -12.42 21.97
CA ILE A 102 -4.43 -12.89 23.09
C ILE A 102 -4.69 -14.37 23.23
N THR A 103 -3.62 -15.13 23.12
CA THR A 103 -3.63 -16.58 23.30
C THR A 103 -2.82 -16.92 24.55
N VAL A 104 -3.43 -17.61 25.49
CA VAL A 104 -2.78 -18.10 26.70
C VAL A 104 -2.83 -19.63 26.69
N ARG A 105 -1.67 -20.26 26.82
CA ARG A 105 -1.49 -21.71 27.00
C ARG A 105 -1.07 -21.93 28.47
N PRO A 106 -1.84 -22.69 29.27
CA PRO A 106 -1.77 -24.16 29.26
C PRO A 106 -3.13 -24.86 29.44
N ASP A 107 -3.52 -25.67 28.45
CA ASP A 107 -4.61 -26.66 28.41
C ASP A 107 -5.87 -26.42 29.31
N PRO A 108 -7.03 -25.99 28.75
CA PRO A 108 -7.31 -25.71 27.34
C PRO A 108 -6.74 -24.35 26.89
N GLN A 109 -6.43 -24.23 25.59
CA GLN A 109 -5.98 -22.97 24.99
C GLN A 109 -7.09 -21.92 25.10
N ILE A 110 -6.79 -20.80 25.76
CA ILE A 110 -7.69 -19.65 25.84
C ILE A 110 -7.27 -18.67 24.76
N GLU A 111 -8.10 -18.52 23.73
CA GLU A 111 -7.96 -17.47 22.71
C GLU A 111 -9.06 -16.43 22.91
N ARG A 112 -8.66 -15.16 22.99
CA ARG A 112 -9.55 -14.02 23.17
C ARG A 112 -9.19 -12.91 22.20
N GLU A 113 -10.19 -12.44 21.48
CA GLU A 113 -10.11 -11.22 20.68
C GLU A 113 -10.64 -10.06 21.53
N LEU A 114 -9.78 -9.08 21.78
CA LEU A 114 -10.05 -7.94 22.64
C LEU A 114 -9.82 -6.63 21.88
N THR A 115 -10.79 -5.73 21.98
CA THR A 115 -10.66 -4.38 21.46
C THR A 115 -10.12 -3.46 22.53
N VAL A 116 -9.16 -2.61 22.17
CA VAL A 116 -8.63 -1.56 23.05
C VAL A 116 -9.73 -0.52 23.26
N ARG A 117 -10.15 -0.38 24.52
CA ARG A 117 -11.22 0.54 24.92
C ARG A 117 -10.77 2.01 24.76
N PRO A 118 -11.71 2.98 24.73
CA PRO A 118 -11.38 4.41 24.61
C PRO A 118 -10.47 4.95 25.74
N ASP A 119 -10.49 4.33 26.91
CA ASP A 119 -9.60 4.66 28.03
C ASP A 119 -8.18 4.09 27.88
N GLY A 120 -7.90 3.36 26.79
CA GLY A 120 -6.59 2.83 26.47
C GLY A 120 -6.28 1.47 27.09
N ARG A 121 -7.28 0.78 27.66
CA ARG A 121 -7.10 -0.50 28.33
C ARG A 121 -7.75 -1.65 27.58
N ILE A 122 -7.28 -2.86 27.86
CA ILE A 122 -7.91 -4.13 27.48
C ILE A 122 -8.35 -4.86 28.76
N SER A 123 -9.47 -5.57 28.71
CA SER A 123 -9.97 -6.34 29.85
C SER A 123 -9.73 -7.82 29.64
N LEU A 124 -8.98 -8.43 30.55
CA LEU A 124 -8.63 -9.84 30.54
C LEU A 124 -9.19 -10.55 31.76
N ASP A 125 -9.59 -11.81 31.58
CA ASP A 125 -9.98 -12.67 32.69
C ASP A 125 -8.79 -12.85 33.66
N LEU A 126 -9.09 -13.01 34.95
CA LEU A 126 -8.13 -13.18 36.06
C LEU A 126 -7.32 -11.93 36.44
N ILE A 127 -6.83 -11.15 35.47
CA ILE A 127 -5.95 -10.00 35.72
C ILE A 127 -6.66 -8.64 35.56
N GLY A 128 -7.90 -8.64 35.08
CA GLY A 128 -8.71 -7.44 34.92
C GLY A 128 -8.18 -6.50 33.83
N ASP A 129 -8.18 -5.20 34.11
CA ASP A 129 -7.74 -4.19 33.16
C ASP A 129 -6.21 -4.14 33.04
N VAL A 130 -5.73 -4.16 31.80
CA VAL A 130 -4.32 -3.99 31.42
C VAL A 130 -4.21 -2.77 30.51
N GLU A 131 -3.27 -1.88 30.79
CA GLU A 131 -3.04 -0.70 29.97
C GLU A 131 -2.33 -1.09 28.67
N ALA A 132 -2.93 -0.77 27.52
CA ALA A 132 -2.42 -1.11 26.20
C ALA A 132 -1.98 0.13 25.40
N ARG A 133 -2.59 1.30 25.65
CA ARG A 133 -2.30 2.53 24.91
C ARG A 133 -0.83 2.90 24.99
N GLY A 134 -0.25 3.21 23.84
CA GLY A 134 1.14 3.62 23.72
C GLY A 134 2.16 2.50 23.88
N LYS A 135 1.74 1.29 24.27
CA LYS A 135 2.65 0.15 24.41
C LYS A 135 2.82 -0.61 23.11
N THR A 136 3.93 -1.33 23.00
CA THR A 136 4.16 -2.30 21.92
C THR A 136 3.50 -3.64 22.26
N VAL A 137 3.36 -4.50 21.24
CA VAL A 137 2.83 -5.86 21.44
C VAL A 137 3.67 -6.65 22.44
N GLU A 138 5.00 -6.50 22.40
CA GLU A 138 5.92 -7.19 23.31
C GLU A 138 5.83 -6.66 24.75
N GLU A 139 5.68 -5.35 24.93
CA GLU A 139 5.47 -4.75 26.25
C GLU A 139 4.17 -5.28 26.90
N ILE A 140 3.08 -5.33 26.13
CA ILE A 140 1.79 -5.87 26.58
C ILE A 140 1.92 -7.36 26.91
N ARG A 141 2.59 -8.14 26.05
CA ARG A 141 2.84 -9.57 26.28
C ARG A 141 3.58 -9.81 27.59
N SER A 142 4.64 -9.05 27.85
CA SER A 142 5.45 -9.16 29.07
C SER A 142 4.62 -8.86 30.32
N GLU A 143 3.84 -7.77 30.30
CA GLU A 143 2.98 -7.38 31.42
C GLU A 143 1.92 -8.44 31.73
N ILE A 144 1.22 -8.94 30.70
CA ILE A 144 0.21 -9.99 30.87
C ILE A 144 0.86 -11.26 31.43
N SER A 145 2.03 -11.64 30.91
CA SER A 145 2.76 -12.83 31.37
C SER A 145 3.17 -12.72 32.83
N VAL A 146 3.55 -11.53 33.30
CA VAL A 146 3.89 -11.31 34.71
C VAL A 146 2.65 -11.40 35.60
N ARG A 147 1.56 -10.74 35.22
CA ARG A 147 0.33 -10.72 36.03
C ARG A 147 -0.38 -12.08 36.07
N LEU A 148 -0.30 -12.87 35.00
CA LEU A 148 -0.90 -14.21 34.96
C LEU A 148 -0.15 -15.25 35.80
N LYS A 149 1.11 -15.03 36.18
CA LYS A 149 1.89 -15.98 37.00
C LYS A 149 1.30 -16.22 38.39
N GLU A 150 0.50 -15.29 38.91
CA GLU A 150 -0.21 -15.45 40.18
C GLU A 150 -1.38 -16.45 40.10
N PHE A 151 -1.90 -16.68 38.88
CA PHE A 151 -3.10 -17.49 38.64
C PHE A 151 -2.82 -18.77 37.85
N ILE A 152 -1.77 -18.77 37.02
CA ILE A 152 -1.42 -19.85 36.09
C ILE A 152 0.06 -20.20 36.28
N VAL A 153 0.34 -21.51 36.40
CA VAL A 153 1.72 -22.01 36.44
C VAL A 153 2.32 -21.93 35.03
N GLN A 154 3.37 -21.13 34.87
CA GLN A 154 4.09 -20.95 33.60
C GLN A 154 3.18 -20.57 32.41
N PRO A 155 2.52 -19.39 32.45
CA PRO A 155 1.68 -18.96 31.34
C PRO A 155 2.54 -18.68 30.10
N ASP A 156 2.22 -19.34 28.98
CA ASP A 156 2.77 -18.99 27.67
C ASP A 156 1.76 -18.09 26.95
N VAL A 157 2.08 -16.80 26.90
CA VAL A 157 1.22 -15.76 26.35
C VAL A 157 1.73 -15.34 24.98
N THR A 158 0.84 -15.33 24.00
CA THR A 158 1.06 -14.77 22.67
C THR A 158 0.06 -13.63 22.45
N VAL A 159 0.56 -12.47 22.01
CA VAL A 159 -0.27 -11.30 21.67
C VAL A 159 -0.04 -10.99 20.19
N LEU A 160 -1.13 -10.81 19.45
CA LEU A 160 -1.13 -10.52 18.02
C LEU A 160 -1.99 -9.30 17.74
N LEU A 161 -1.52 -8.37 16.92
CA LEU A 161 -2.34 -7.28 16.41
C LEU A 161 -3.18 -7.81 15.24
N ARG A 162 -4.50 -7.95 15.45
CA ARG A 162 -5.43 -8.40 14.41
C ARG A 162 -5.86 -7.25 13.50
N ALA A 163 -6.15 -6.08 14.07
CA ALA A 163 -6.55 -4.90 13.31
C ALA A 163 -6.00 -3.61 13.92
N SER A 164 -5.34 -2.80 13.10
CA SER A 164 -4.76 -1.48 13.46
C SER A 164 -5.75 -0.34 13.18
N ASN A 165 -6.95 -0.42 13.79
CA ASN A 165 -8.03 0.54 13.55
C ASN A 165 -7.71 1.97 13.98
N SER A 166 -6.71 2.17 14.84
CA SER A 166 -6.24 3.49 15.26
C SER A 166 -5.44 4.22 14.17
N ARG A 167 -4.85 3.49 13.23
CA ARG A 167 -4.11 4.04 12.09
C ARG A 167 -4.88 3.80 10.81
N THR A 168 -5.96 4.53 10.62
CA THR A 168 -6.77 4.47 9.39
C THR A 168 -6.78 5.79 8.66
N PHE A 169 -6.87 5.73 7.34
CA PHE A 169 -7.17 6.87 6.48
C PHE A 169 -8.44 6.58 5.68
N PHE A 170 -9.05 7.62 5.10
CA PHE A 170 -10.32 7.50 4.40
C PHE A 170 -10.18 7.94 2.95
N ILE A 171 -10.88 7.27 2.03
CA ILE A 171 -10.95 7.65 0.63
C ILE A 171 -12.42 7.83 0.23
N PHE A 172 -12.73 8.99 -0.35
CA PHE A 172 -14.07 9.33 -0.85
C PHE A 172 -14.05 9.88 -2.27
N GLY A 173 -15.23 9.86 -2.89
CA GLY A 173 -15.47 10.41 -4.23
C GLY A 173 -15.35 9.35 -5.32
N GLU A 174 -14.82 9.75 -6.47
CA GLU A 174 -14.76 8.95 -7.70
C GLU A 174 -13.62 7.92 -7.68
N VAL A 175 -13.73 6.95 -6.78
CA VAL A 175 -12.86 5.77 -6.70
C VAL A 175 -13.69 4.49 -6.77
N ASN A 176 -13.09 3.38 -7.20
CA ASN A 176 -13.84 2.13 -7.36
C ASN A 176 -14.32 1.54 -6.02
N ARG A 177 -13.55 1.74 -4.95
CA ARG A 177 -13.90 1.30 -3.59
C ARG A 177 -13.68 2.43 -2.57
N PRO A 178 -14.66 3.32 -2.37
CA PRO A 178 -14.58 4.30 -1.29
C PRO A 178 -14.70 3.61 0.07
N GLY A 179 -14.03 4.15 1.09
CA GLY A 179 -14.06 3.56 2.43
C GLY A 179 -12.87 3.92 3.32
N ALA A 180 -12.85 3.28 4.49
CA ALA A 180 -11.75 3.37 5.45
C ALA A 180 -10.70 2.28 5.17
N TYR A 181 -9.43 2.65 5.25
CA TYR A 181 -8.30 1.77 4.97
C TYR A 181 -7.27 1.84 6.10
N PRO A 182 -6.73 0.71 6.56
CA PRO A 182 -5.65 0.70 7.54
C PRO A 182 -4.33 1.16 6.90
N ILE A 183 -3.54 1.90 7.66
CA ILE A 183 -2.18 2.31 7.31
C ILE A 183 -1.24 1.20 7.78
N VAL A 184 -0.73 0.43 6.82
CA VAL A 184 0.27 -0.62 7.05
C VAL A 184 1.61 -0.15 6.47
N GLY A 185 2.52 0.27 7.34
CA GLY A 185 3.80 0.87 6.94
C GLY A 185 3.64 2.27 6.34
N ASP A 186 4.49 2.60 5.37
CA ASP A 186 4.50 3.90 4.70
C ASP A 186 3.51 3.91 3.52
N VAL A 187 2.33 4.49 3.74
CA VAL A 187 1.29 4.62 2.71
C VAL A 187 1.33 6.03 2.11
N THR A 188 1.50 6.11 0.79
CA THR A 188 1.46 7.37 0.03
C THR A 188 0.10 7.58 -0.63
N ALA A 189 -0.17 8.79 -1.11
CA ALA A 189 -1.42 9.11 -1.83
C ALA A 189 -1.67 8.15 -3.01
N VAL A 190 -0.65 7.80 -3.80
CA VAL A 190 -0.79 6.84 -4.91
C VAL A 190 -1.07 5.43 -4.41
N HIS A 191 -0.39 4.98 -3.34
CA HIS A 191 -0.67 3.68 -2.72
C HIS A 191 -2.13 3.63 -2.28
N ALA A 192 -2.60 4.66 -1.57
CA ALA A 192 -3.98 4.79 -1.15
C ALA A 192 -4.98 4.67 -2.30
N LEU A 193 -4.75 5.39 -3.40
CA LEU A 193 -5.60 5.27 -4.59
C LEU A 193 -5.60 3.85 -5.16
N GLY A 194 -4.45 3.17 -5.16
CA GLY A 194 -4.34 1.76 -5.52
C GLY A 194 -5.14 0.83 -4.61
N SER A 195 -5.11 1.04 -3.30
CA SER A 195 -5.89 0.29 -2.31
C SER A 195 -7.40 0.42 -2.53
N ALA A 196 -7.85 1.56 -3.05
CA ALA A 196 -9.25 1.77 -3.49
C ALA A 196 -9.60 1.13 -4.85
N ALA A 197 -8.76 0.23 -5.36
CA ALA A 197 -8.86 -0.34 -6.70
C ALA A 197 -8.82 0.72 -7.82
N GLY A 198 -8.13 1.83 -7.59
CA GLY A 198 -7.96 2.91 -8.55
C GLY A 198 -9.16 3.86 -8.69
N PRO A 199 -8.99 4.91 -9.52
CA PRO A 199 -10.04 5.89 -9.81
C PRO A 199 -11.13 5.29 -10.72
N THR A 200 -12.34 5.87 -10.68
CA THR A 200 -13.37 5.56 -11.68
C THR A 200 -13.07 6.28 -13.00
N ARG A 201 -13.77 5.91 -14.10
CA ARG A 201 -13.71 6.67 -15.37
C ARG A 201 -14.26 8.11 -15.25
N MET A 202 -14.97 8.39 -14.17
CA MET A 202 -15.61 9.66 -13.88
C MET A 202 -14.77 10.54 -12.95
N ALA A 203 -13.59 10.08 -12.53
CA ALA A 203 -12.69 10.81 -11.66
C ALA A 203 -11.96 11.96 -12.37
N ALA A 204 -11.76 13.06 -11.65
CA ALA A 204 -10.82 14.12 -12.01
C ALA A 204 -9.52 13.94 -11.21
N LEU A 205 -8.52 13.31 -11.82
CA LEU A 205 -7.24 12.95 -11.18
C LEU A 205 -6.45 14.15 -10.66
N ASP A 206 -6.50 15.27 -11.37
CA ASP A 206 -5.81 16.51 -10.98
C ASP A 206 -6.62 17.41 -10.03
N GLY A 207 -7.86 17.01 -9.72
CA GLY A 207 -8.71 17.70 -8.75
C GLY A 207 -8.65 17.08 -7.35
N ALA A 208 -7.89 15.99 -7.16
CA ALA A 208 -7.84 15.28 -5.90
C ALA A 208 -7.20 16.14 -4.81
N ARG A 209 -7.62 15.90 -3.56
CA ARG A 209 -7.10 16.61 -2.40
C ARG A 209 -6.98 15.70 -1.19
N LEU A 210 -5.95 15.95 -0.41
CA LEU A 210 -5.74 15.39 0.91
C LEU A 210 -6.22 16.40 1.94
N VAL A 211 -7.16 16.00 2.79
CA VAL A 211 -7.60 16.77 3.95
C VAL A 211 -7.00 16.12 5.19
N ARG A 212 -6.18 16.87 5.91
CA ARG A 212 -5.47 16.42 7.11
C ARG A 212 -6.02 17.16 8.34
N PRO A 213 -6.57 16.44 9.32
CA PRO A 213 -6.95 17.03 10.60
C PRO A 213 -5.72 17.60 11.31
N SER A 214 -5.80 18.85 11.78
CA SER A 214 -4.77 19.52 12.57
C SER A 214 -5.43 20.21 13.78
N PRO A 215 -4.72 20.45 14.90
CA PRO A 215 -5.26 21.19 16.05
C PRO A 215 -5.78 22.59 15.69
N GLU A 216 -5.24 23.20 14.64
CA GLU A 216 -5.59 24.55 14.16
C GLU A 216 -6.73 24.54 13.12
N GLY A 217 -7.26 23.36 12.76
CA GLY A 217 -8.29 23.19 11.73
C GLY A 217 -7.91 22.11 10.70
N GLU A 218 -8.58 22.10 9.56
CA GLU A 218 -8.29 21.15 8.49
C GLU A 218 -7.28 21.74 7.50
N LEU A 219 -6.17 21.04 7.27
CA LEU A 219 -5.19 21.39 6.24
C LEU A 219 -5.54 20.65 4.95
N THR A 220 -5.64 21.38 3.84
CA THR A 220 -5.94 20.78 2.52
C THR A 220 -4.72 20.88 1.61
N TYR A 221 -4.29 19.74 1.06
CA TYR A 221 -3.19 19.64 0.10
C TYR A 221 -3.71 19.14 -1.26
N PRO A 222 -3.37 19.79 -2.39
CA PRO A 222 -3.74 19.29 -3.71
C PRO A 222 -2.91 18.06 -4.08
N ILE A 223 -3.56 17.04 -4.65
CA ILE A 223 -2.90 15.85 -5.18
C ILE A 223 -3.12 15.80 -6.70
N TYR A 224 -2.03 15.73 -7.46
CA TYR A 224 -2.08 15.61 -8.91
C TYR A 224 -1.78 14.17 -9.33
N PHE A 225 -2.79 13.31 -9.30
CA PHE A 225 -2.58 11.87 -9.55
C PHE A 225 -2.07 11.57 -10.96
N ALA A 226 -2.51 12.32 -11.98
CA ALA A 226 -2.01 12.16 -13.35
C ALA A 226 -0.52 12.52 -13.43
N ALA A 227 -0.10 13.61 -12.79
CA ALA A 227 1.30 14.01 -12.75
C ALA A 227 2.20 12.97 -12.06
N ILE A 228 1.71 12.32 -10.99
CA ILE A 228 2.50 11.30 -10.28
C ILE A 228 2.58 9.99 -11.09
N THR A 229 1.46 9.54 -11.66
CA THR A 229 1.37 8.22 -12.32
C THR A 229 1.84 8.22 -13.77
N GLU A 230 1.57 9.28 -14.54
CA GLU A 230 1.89 9.35 -15.97
C GLU A 230 3.25 10.04 -16.20
N ALA A 231 3.51 11.13 -15.48
CA ALA A 231 4.70 11.95 -15.68
C ALA A 231 5.83 11.69 -14.65
N GLY A 232 5.58 10.87 -13.63
CA GLY A 232 6.56 10.54 -12.59
C GLY A 232 6.90 11.68 -11.62
N TYR A 233 6.11 12.76 -11.62
CA TYR A 233 6.33 13.90 -10.73
C TYR A 233 5.71 13.66 -9.36
N GLY A 234 6.50 13.10 -8.44
CA GLY A 234 6.07 12.75 -7.08
C GLY A 234 5.89 13.91 -6.09
N GLN A 235 5.91 15.18 -6.53
CA GLN A 235 5.90 16.35 -5.63
C GLN A 235 4.64 16.42 -4.74
N THR A 236 3.51 15.89 -5.23
CA THR A 236 2.24 15.83 -4.49
C THR A 236 1.91 14.43 -3.98
N ASN A 237 2.88 13.51 -3.99
CA ASN A 237 2.72 12.17 -3.46
C ASN A 237 2.98 12.15 -1.94
N TYR A 238 2.08 12.76 -1.18
CA TYR A 238 2.23 12.87 0.26
C TYR A 238 2.16 11.51 0.97
N LEU A 239 2.91 11.38 2.06
CA LEU A 239 2.74 10.30 3.02
C LEU A 239 1.48 10.56 3.83
N LEU A 240 0.60 9.55 3.90
CA LEU A 240 -0.65 9.63 4.63
C LEU A 240 -0.42 9.41 6.13
N GLN A 241 -1.22 10.12 6.92
CA GLN A 241 -1.23 10.07 8.37
C GLN A 241 -2.58 9.51 8.86
N PRO A 242 -2.63 8.94 10.08
CA PRO A 242 -3.89 8.54 10.69
C PRO A 242 -4.90 9.69 10.71
N GLY A 243 -6.12 9.44 10.23
CA GLY A 243 -7.19 10.43 10.13
C GLY A 243 -7.21 11.23 8.82
N ASP A 244 -6.21 11.07 7.94
CA ASP A 244 -6.22 11.73 6.64
C ASP A 244 -7.41 11.28 5.77
N VAL A 245 -7.96 12.23 5.01
CA VAL A 245 -9.05 12.01 4.08
C VAL A 245 -8.60 12.37 2.66
N VAL A 246 -8.55 11.38 1.78
CA VAL A 246 -8.28 11.56 0.35
C VAL A 246 -9.62 11.68 -0.37
N TYR A 247 -9.86 12.84 -0.98
CA TYR A 247 -11.06 13.10 -1.76
C TYR A 247 -10.73 13.23 -3.24
N VAL A 248 -11.39 12.42 -4.06
CA VAL A 248 -11.25 12.43 -5.53
C VAL A 248 -12.54 12.97 -6.15
N PRO A 249 -12.56 14.20 -6.70
CA PRO A 249 -13.78 14.76 -7.26
C PRO A 249 -14.17 14.14 -8.60
N PRO A 250 -15.44 14.30 -9.01
CA PRO A 250 -15.88 13.99 -10.36
C PRO A 250 -15.36 14.96 -11.41
N ASN A 251 -15.10 14.43 -12.60
CA ASN A 251 -14.77 15.18 -13.79
C ASN A 251 -16.00 15.92 -14.35
N LEU A 252 -15.76 16.80 -15.33
CA LEU A 252 -16.80 17.68 -15.85
C LEU A 252 -17.98 16.92 -16.47
N SER A 253 -17.71 15.85 -17.24
CA SER A 253 -18.77 15.05 -17.86
C SER A 253 -19.62 14.32 -16.82
N ALA A 254 -19.01 13.79 -15.75
CA ALA A 254 -19.73 13.19 -14.64
C ALA A 254 -20.62 14.20 -13.92
N ARG A 255 -20.10 15.41 -13.64
CA ARG A 255 -20.88 16.50 -13.01
C ARG A 255 -22.11 16.88 -13.83
N ILE A 256 -21.96 16.99 -15.15
CA ILE A 256 -23.08 17.27 -16.07
C ILE A 256 -24.08 16.12 -16.07
N GLY A 257 -23.59 14.87 -16.12
CA GLY A 257 -24.45 13.68 -16.04
C GLY A 257 -25.29 13.66 -14.76
N TYR A 258 -24.68 13.88 -13.60
CA TYR A 258 -25.38 13.96 -12.31
C TYR A 258 -26.39 15.12 -12.27
N ALA A 259 -26.05 16.27 -12.85
CA ALA A 259 -26.96 17.42 -12.90
C ALA A 259 -28.19 17.17 -13.78
N LEU A 260 -28.03 16.50 -14.93
CA LEU A 260 -29.14 16.18 -15.83
C LEU A 260 -30.12 15.17 -15.19
N GLN A 261 -29.63 14.21 -14.41
CA GLN A 261 -30.48 13.23 -13.73
C GLN A 261 -31.51 13.89 -12.78
N LEU A 262 -31.15 15.01 -12.14
CA LEU A 262 -32.04 15.75 -11.25
C LEU A 262 -33.18 16.47 -11.97
N ILE A 263 -32.98 16.83 -13.24
CA ILE A 263 -33.96 17.60 -14.04
C ILE A 263 -35.11 16.70 -14.53
N PHE A 264 -34.85 15.41 -14.78
CA PHE A 264 -35.88 14.48 -15.28
C PHE A 264 -36.67 13.76 -14.17
N PHE A 265 -36.22 13.80 -12.92
CA PHE A 265 -36.81 13.04 -11.81
C PHE A 265 -38.21 13.51 -11.31
N PRO A 266 -38.70 14.75 -11.52
CA PRO A 266 -40.08 15.10 -11.19
C PRO A 266 -41.10 14.91 -12.32
N LEU A 267 -40.70 14.60 -13.57
CA LEU A 267 -41.64 14.61 -14.70
C LEU A 267 -42.53 13.35 -14.82
N GLN A 268 -42.28 12.29 -14.05
CA GLN A 268 -43.10 11.08 -14.08
C GLN A 268 -44.50 11.26 -13.48
N GLN A 269 -44.78 12.35 -12.76
CA GLN A 269 -46.14 12.65 -12.26
C GLN A 269 -46.99 13.47 -13.23
N VAL A 270 -46.41 14.00 -14.31
CA VAL A 270 -47.12 14.89 -15.25
C VAL A 270 -47.47 14.19 -16.57
N LEU A 271 -46.73 13.15 -16.97
CA LEU A 271 -47.10 12.30 -18.11
C LEU A 271 -48.01 11.14 -17.64
N GLY A 272 -49.16 11.52 -17.10
CA GLY A 272 -50.31 10.64 -16.97
C GLY A 272 -50.81 10.25 -18.36
N LEU A 273 -50.21 9.22 -18.97
CA LEU A 273 -50.93 8.36 -19.92
C LEU A 273 -51.85 7.48 -19.08
N GLY A 274 -52.95 8.08 -18.62
CA GLY A 274 -54.07 7.40 -18.01
C GLY A 274 -54.67 6.42 -19.01
N GLY A 275 -54.16 5.19 -19.00
CA GLY A 275 -54.88 4.04 -19.53
C GLY A 275 -56.19 3.95 -18.78
N THR A 276 -57.28 4.32 -19.44
CA THR A 276 -58.64 4.06 -18.98
C THR A 276 -58.81 2.55 -18.95
N VAL A 277 -58.64 1.95 -17.78
CA VAL A 277 -59.01 0.55 -17.54
C VAL A 277 -60.54 0.53 -17.50
N ILE A 278 -61.16 0.32 -18.66
CA ILE A 278 -62.60 0.04 -18.75
C ILE A 278 -62.79 -1.38 -18.20
N ASN A 279 -63.07 -1.50 -16.91
CA ASN A 279 -63.56 -2.75 -16.33
C ASN A 279 -65.06 -2.84 -16.67
N THR A 280 -65.37 -3.26 -17.89
CA THR A 280 -66.76 -3.56 -18.27
C THR A 280 -67.11 -4.90 -17.67
N ALA A 281 -67.90 -4.85 -16.59
CA ALA A 281 -68.53 -6.00 -15.98
C ALA A 281 -69.25 -6.83 -17.05
N VAL A 282 -68.83 -8.08 -17.22
CA VAL A 282 -69.58 -9.11 -17.94
C VAL A 282 -70.79 -9.45 -17.08
N THR A 283 -71.90 -8.76 -17.37
CA THR A 283 -73.25 -9.15 -17.00
C THR A 283 -73.92 -9.75 -18.23
N GLY A 284 -74.37 -10.99 -18.10
CA GLY A 284 -75.18 -11.72 -19.09
C GLY A 284 -74.67 -13.15 -19.19
N GLY A 285 -75.40 -14.20 -18.85
CA GLY A 285 -76.83 -14.36 -18.63
C GLY A 285 -77.19 -15.76 -19.15
N ILE A 286 -78.06 -16.43 -18.39
CA ILE A 286 -78.76 -17.72 -18.63
C ILE A 286 -77.93 -19.00 -18.71
#